data_AF-A0A540N471-F1
#
_entry.id   AF-A0A540N471-F1
#
_cell.length_a   1.000
_cell.length_b   1.000
_cell.length_c   1.000
_cell.angle_alpha   90.00
_cell.angle_beta   90.00
_cell.angle_gamma   90.00
#
_symmetry.space_group_name_H-M   'P 1'
#
loop_
_entity.id
_entity.type
_entity.pdbx_description
1 polymer ?
#
loop_
_entity_poly.entity_id
_entity_poly.type
_entity_poly.pdbx_seq_one_letter_code
_entity_poly.pdbx_strand_id
1 'polypeptide(L)'
;MTLDTTYLRGSVVGVFSILRHATSLESTVFHFIATSHRSRRSSDLHHVITSTFPYLTFHLYHFDSNLVRDKISYFVRHALDQPLNYACIYLGDLLPSGVCHIIYFDFDLIVGDNIARLWRIDLGWRVLGALKY
;
A
#
# COMPACT_ATOMS: atom_id res chain seq x y z
N MET A 1 -0.95 -0.63 -0.56
CA MET A 1 -0.18 0.62 -0.35
C MET A 1 0.59 0.48 0.96
N THR A 2 1.78 1.05 1.04
CA THR A 2 2.52 1.15 2.31
C THR A 2 1.93 2.27 3.18
N LEU A 3 2.01 2.13 4.50
CA LEU A 3 1.48 3.07 5.47
C LEU A 3 2.52 3.31 6.58
N ASP A 4 3.05 4.52 6.64
CA ASP A 4 4.02 4.96 7.63
C ASP A 4 3.64 6.34 8.16
N THR A 5 4.03 6.65 9.40
CA THR A 5 3.76 7.96 10.01
C THR A 5 4.35 9.13 9.24
N THR A 6 5.49 8.93 8.57
CA THR A 6 6.20 9.95 7.76
C THR A 6 5.38 10.34 6.54
N TYR A 7 4.73 9.35 5.90
CA TYR A 7 4.01 9.53 4.64
C TYR A 7 2.48 9.43 4.81
N LEU A 8 2.00 9.43 6.06
CA LEU A 8 0.60 9.22 6.40
C LEU A 8 -0.33 10.22 5.71
N ARG A 9 0.09 11.49 5.61
CA ARG A 9 -0.69 12.51 4.90
C ARG A 9 -0.86 12.16 3.41
N GLY A 10 0.22 11.76 2.74
CA GLY A 10 0.17 11.36 1.32
C GLY A 10 -0.70 10.12 1.13
N SER A 11 -0.51 9.13 1.99
CA SER A 11 -1.31 7.91 2.05
C SER A 11 -2.81 8.18 2.19
N VAL A 12 -3.20 9.05 3.13
CA VAL A 12 -4.60 9.45 3.36
C VAL A 12 -5.16 10.17 2.13
N VAL A 13 -4.40 11.10 1.54
CA VAL A 13 -4.82 11.81 0.32
C VAL A 13 -4.98 10.84 -0.85
N GLY A 14 -4.07 9.87 -1.01
CA GLY A 14 -4.13 8.83 -2.03
C GLY A 14 -5.41 8.00 -1.89
N VAL A 15 -5.69 7.47 -0.67
CA VAL A 15 -6.92 6.74 -0.38
C VAL A 15 -8.15 7.59 -0.69
N PHE A 16 -8.21 8.83 -0.19
CA PHE A 16 -9.33 9.73 -0.47
C PHE A 16 -9.54 9.96 -1.97
N SER A 17 -8.46 10.14 -2.74
CA SER A 17 -8.53 10.34 -4.18
C SER A 17 -9.09 9.11 -4.91
N ILE A 18 -8.75 7.90 -4.46
CA ILE A 18 -9.31 6.66 -4.99
C ILE A 18 -10.80 6.58 -4.69
N LEU A 19 -11.19 6.79 -3.42
CA LEU A 19 -12.59 6.73 -2.98
C LEU A 19 -13.45 7.75 -3.73
N ARG A 20 -12.92 8.96 -3.99
CA ARG A 20 -13.61 10.02 -4.71
C ARG A 20 -13.95 9.66 -6.16
N HIS A 21 -13.12 8.84 -6.82
CA HIS A 21 -13.30 8.46 -8.22
C HIS A 21 -13.80 7.01 -8.40
N ALA A 22 -13.94 6.25 -7.31
CA ALA A 22 -14.47 4.90 -7.35
C ALA A 22 -15.99 4.91 -7.61
N THR A 23 -16.44 4.03 -8.51
CA THR A 23 -17.86 3.85 -8.80
C THR A 23 -18.63 3.10 -7.71
N SER A 24 -17.93 2.29 -6.90
CA SER A 24 -18.50 1.63 -5.72
C SER A 24 -17.43 1.38 -4.67
N LEU A 25 -17.75 1.72 -3.42
CA LEU A 25 -16.88 1.50 -2.27
C LEU A 25 -16.94 0.04 -1.78
N GLU A 26 -18.08 -0.61 -1.95
CA GLU A 26 -18.30 -2.00 -1.50
C GLU A 26 -17.48 -3.01 -2.31
N SER A 27 -17.06 -2.65 -3.52
CA SER A 27 -16.24 -3.50 -4.38
C SER A 27 -14.74 -3.29 -4.20
N THR A 28 -14.30 -2.46 -3.25
CA THR A 28 -12.88 -2.09 -3.09
C THR A 28 -12.40 -2.40 -1.68
N VAL A 29 -11.38 -3.27 -1.58
CA VAL A 29 -10.71 -3.58 -0.32
C VAL A 29 -9.30 -3.01 -0.33
N PHE A 30 -8.95 -2.26 0.72
CA PHE A 30 -7.62 -1.67 0.85
C PHE A 30 -6.69 -2.59 1.64
N HIS A 31 -5.52 -2.88 1.09
CA HIS A 31 -4.46 -3.60 1.79
C HIS A 31 -3.33 -2.62 2.13
N PHE A 32 -3.18 -2.33 3.42
CA PHE A 32 -2.13 -1.47 3.95
C PHE A 32 -1.00 -2.29 4.55
N ILE A 33 0.23 -1.85 4.33
CA ILE A 33 1.42 -2.51 4.88
C ILE A 33 2.18 -1.50 5.71
N ALA A 34 2.35 -1.78 7.00
CA ALA A 34 3.13 -0.96 7.91
C ALA A 34 4.34 -1.75 8.42
N THR A 35 5.38 -1.05 8.86
CA THR A 35 6.53 -1.71 9.48
C THR A 35 6.17 -2.26 10.87
N SER A 36 6.77 -3.40 11.22
CA SER A 36 6.64 -4.05 12.54
C SER A 36 7.41 -3.29 13.63
N HIS A 37 7.15 -2.00 13.88
CA HIS A 37 7.76 -1.28 14.99
C HIS A 37 6.74 -0.81 16.01
N ARG A 38 6.87 -1.37 17.23
CA ARG A 38 6.14 -1.09 18.49
C ARG A 38 4.63 -0.97 18.31
N SER A 39 3.89 -1.95 18.84
CA SER A 39 2.42 -2.06 18.86
C SER A 39 1.64 -0.74 18.93
N ARG A 40 2.11 0.24 19.71
CA ARG A 40 1.53 1.59 19.80
C ARG A 40 1.41 2.33 18.45
N ARG A 41 2.44 2.31 17.59
CA ARG A 41 2.36 3.01 16.29
C ARG A 41 1.38 2.34 15.33
N SER A 42 1.27 1.02 15.39
CA SER A 42 0.29 0.30 14.58
C SER A 42 -1.15 0.60 15.01
N SER A 43 -1.41 0.70 16.32
CA SER A 43 -2.74 1.12 16.79
C SER A 43 -3.06 2.55 16.37
N ASP A 44 -2.07 3.44 16.34
CA ASP A 44 -2.25 4.82 15.88
C ASP A 44 -2.61 4.88 14.38
N LEU A 45 -1.90 4.12 13.54
CA LEU A 45 -2.19 4.06 12.10
C LEU A 45 -3.59 3.49 11.81
N HIS A 46 -3.95 2.39 12.48
CA HIS A 46 -5.28 1.82 12.36
C HIS A 46 -6.36 2.82 12.80
N HIS A 47 -6.14 3.50 13.94
CA HIS A 47 -7.05 4.51 14.44
C HIS A 47 -7.24 5.66 13.45
N VAL A 48 -6.15 6.18 12.86
CA VAL A 48 -6.22 7.25 11.86
C VAL A 48 -7.05 6.81 10.64
N ILE A 49 -6.82 5.62 10.10
CA ILE A 49 -7.59 5.14 8.95
C ILE A 49 -9.08 4.99 9.31
N THR A 50 -9.40 4.36 10.44
CA THR A 50 -10.81 4.17 10.87
C THR A 50 -11.52 5.48 11.20
N SER A 51 -10.84 6.47 11.78
CA SER A 51 -11.44 7.76 12.10
C SER A 51 -11.60 8.64 10.86
N THR A 52 -10.68 8.53 9.89
CA THR A 52 -10.73 9.31 8.64
C THR A 52 -11.70 8.70 7.62
N PHE A 53 -11.75 7.37 7.53
CA PHE A 53 -12.57 6.62 6.57
C PHE A 53 -13.39 5.53 7.29
N PRO A 54 -14.47 5.92 7.99
CA PRO A 54 -15.22 5.02 8.87
C PRO A 54 -15.87 3.83 8.17
N TYR A 55 -16.11 3.93 6.86
CA TYR A 55 -16.73 2.88 6.05
C TYR A 55 -15.73 2.17 5.14
N LEU A 56 -14.42 2.41 5.31
CA LEU A 56 -13.40 1.77 4.50
C LEU A 56 -13.26 0.30 4.89
N THR A 57 -13.40 -0.60 3.92
CA THR A 57 -13.00 -1.99 4.11
C THR A 57 -11.50 -2.09 3.88
N PHE A 58 -10.74 -2.43 4.93
CA PHE A 58 -9.29 -2.55 4.81
C PHE A 58 -8.69 -3.61 5.72
N HIS A 59 -7.48 -4.03 5.36
CA HIS A 59 -6.60 -4.87 6.17
C HIS A 59 -5.26 -4.17 6.39
N LEU A 60 -4.72 -4.27 7.59
CA LEU A 60 -3.40 -3.77 7.94
C LEU A 60 -2.46 -4.94 8.21
N TYR A 61 -1.40 -5.05 7.41
CA TYR A 61 -0.36 -6.08 7.51
C TYR A 61 0.93 -5.48 8.05
N HIS A 62 1.70 -6.30 8.76
CA HIS A 62 2.98 -5.92 9.33
C HIS A 62 4.13 -6.52 8.54
N PHE A 63 4.99 -5.66 8.01
CA PHE A 63 6.21 -6.06 7.33
C PHE A 63 7.34 -6.22 8.34
N ASP A 64 8.00 -7.37 8.34
CA ASP A 64 9.19 -7.62 9.15
C ASP A 64 10.42 -6.96 8.50
N SER A 65 10.89 -5.88 9.11
CA SER A 65 12.06 -5.14 8.62
C SER A 65 13.35 -5.98 8.63
N ASN A 66 13.42 -7.05 9.43
CA ASN A 66 14.58 -7.92 9.47
C ASN A 66 14.83 -8.65 8.14
N LEU A 67 13.80 -8.86 7.32
CA LEU A 67 13.90 -9.52 6.01
C LEU A 67 14.81 -8.79 5.01
N VAL A 68 14.97 -7.48 5.22
CA VAL A 68 15.70 -6.58 4.30
C VAL A 68 16.79 -5.78 4.97
N ARG A 69 16.84 -5.72 6.31
CA ARG A 69 17.81 -4.91 7.07
C ARG A 69 19.25 -5.09 6.57
N ASP A 70 19.68 -6.33 6.39
CA ASP A 70 21.07 -6.63 6.01
C ASP A 70 21.31 -6.55 4.49
N LYS A 71 20.26 -6.26 3.72
CA LYS A 71 20.28 -6.08 2.25
C LYS A 71 20.28 -4.60 1.84
N ILE A 72 20.01 -3.70 2.78
CA ILE A 72 19.93 -2.26 2.54
C ILE A 72 21.33 -1.66 2.68
N SER A 73 21.83 -1.06 1.60
CA SER A 73 23.08 -0.30 1.63
C SER A 73 22.81 1.17 1.91
N TYR A 74 23.04 1.57 3.16
CA TYR A 74 22.82 2.93 3.67
C TYR A 74 23.75 4.00 3.08
N PHE A 75 24.72 3.60 2.25
CA PHE A 75 25.71 4.50 1.63
C PHE A 75 25.31 5.00 0.24
N VAL A 76 24.24 4.46 -0.36
CA VAL A 76 23.94 4.70 -1.78
C VAL A 76 22.86 5.78 -1.96
N ARG A 77 21.71 5.67 -1.26
CA ARG A 77 20.64 6.68 -1.30
C ARG A 77 19.80 6.63 -0.03
N HIS A 78 19.71 7.75 0.67
CA HIS A 78 18.89 7.87 1.90
C HIS A 78 17.40 7.53 1.69
N ALA A 79 16.87 7.72 0.47
CA ALA A 79 15.51 7.34 0.10
C ALA A 79 15.29 5.81 0.02
N LEU A 80 16.35 5.02 -0.01
CA LEU A 80 16.31 3.55 -0.05
C LEU A 80 16.57 2.91 1.32
N ASP A 81 16.71 3.72 2.36
CA ASP A 81 17.13 3.23 3.69
C ASP A 81 15.96 2.71 4.53
N GLN A 82 14.71 3.02 4.13
CA GLN A 82 13.52 2.60 4.85
C GLN A 82 13.12 1.18 4.43
N PRO A 83 13.05 0.21 5.36
CA PRO A 83 12.65 -1.17 5.06
C PRO A 83 11.30 -1.27 4.33
N LEU A 84 10.36 -0.37 4.64
CA LEU A 84 9.03 -0.37 4.05
C LEU A 84 9.03 -0.13 2.54
N ASN A 85 10.07 0.50 1.99
CA ASN A 85 10.21 0.72 0.54
C ASN A 85 10.43 -0.59 -0.23
N TYR A 86 10.84 -1.66 0.46
CA TYR A 86 11.03 -2.98 -0.13
C TYR A 86 9.82 -3.89 0.05
N ALA A 87 8.80 -3.47 0.81
CA ALA A 87 7.65 -4.30 1.12
C ALA A 87 6.85 -4.73 -0.12
N CYS A 88 6.89 -3.93 -1.21
CA CYS A 88 6.26 -4.28 -2.49
C CYS A 88 6.78 -5.61 -3.06
N ILE A 89 8.04 -5.95 -2.82
CA ILE A 89 8.66 -7.20 -3.28
C ILE A 89 8.06 -8.41 -2.56
N TYR A 90 7.58 -8.22 -1.33
CA TYR A 90 7.07 -9.26 -0.44
C TYR A 90 5.54 -9.35 -0.44
N LEU A 91 4.85 -8.71 -1.38
CA LEU A 91 3.38 -8.71 -1.43
C LEU A 91 2.79 -10.12 -1.51
N GLY A 92 3.44 -11.03 -2.24
CA GLY A 92 3.01 -12.42 -2.34
C GLY A 92 3.07 -13.17 -1.01
N ASP A 93 4.02 -12.83 -0.13
CA ASP A 93 4.17 -13.44 1.20
C ASP A 93 3.28 -12.77 2.25
N LEU A 94 2.98 -11.47 2.08
CA LEU A 94 2.21 -10.67 3.03
C LEU A 94 0.70 -10.83 2.87
N LEU A 95 0.22 -11.03 1.64
CA LEU A 95 -1.20 -11.08 1.35
C LEU A 95 -1.77 -12.48 1.52
N PRO A 96 -3.06 -12.62 1.90
CA PRO A 96 -3.72 -13.92 1.95
C PRO A 96 -3.67 -14.61 0.59
N SER A 97 -3.51 -15.93 0.57
CA SER A 97 -3.42 -16.73 -0.66
C SER A 97 -4.64 -16.63 -1.59
N GLY A 98 -5.79 -16.21 -1.06
CA GLY A 98 -6.99 -15.93 -1.86
C GLY A 98 -6.95 -14.62 -2.65
N VAL A 99 -5.95 -13.75 -2.43
CA VAL A 99 -5.79 -12.50 -3.17
C VAL A 99 -5.02 -12.77 -4.45
N CYS A 100 -5.73 -12.87 -5.58
CA CYS A 100 -5.13 -13.21 -6.87
C CYS A 100 -4.70 -12.00 -7.71
N HIS A 101 -5.23 -10.81 -7.44
CA HIS A 101 -4.96 -9.60 -8.21
C HIS A 101 -5.04 -8.38 -7.29
N ILE A 102 -4.08 -7.46 -7.42
CA ILE A 102 -4.02 -6.20 -6.69
C ILE A 102 -3.57 -5.08 -7.62
N ILE A 103 -3.93 -3.84 -7.26
CA ILE A 103 -3.32 -2.63 -7.80
C ILE A 103 -2.48 -2.03 -6.68
N TYR A 104 -1.18 -1.91 -6.89
CA TYR A 104 -0.27 -1.29 -5.93
C TYR A 104 -0.12 0.20 -6.25
N PHE A 105 -0.30 1.04 -5.22
CA PHE A 105 0.03 2.45 -5.26
C PHE A 105 1.09 2.76 -4.22
N ASP A 106 1.98 3.68 -4.58
CA ASP A 106 2.92 4.30 -3.65
C ASP A 106 2.25 5.42 -2.84
N PHE A 107 2.91 5.89 -1.79
CA PHE A 107 2.33 6.86 -0.84
C PHE A 107 2.20 8.30 -1.38
N ASP A 108 2.81 8.62 -2.52
CA ASP A 108 2.91 9.95 -3.10
C ASP A 108 2.04 10.16 -4.35
N LEU A 109 1.12 9.23 -4.62
CA LEU A 109 0.25 9.28 -5.80
C LEU A 109 -1.15 9.83 -5.48
N ILE A 110 -1.70 10.55 -6.45
CA ILE A 110 -3.11 10.98 -6.47
C ILE A 110 -3.78 10.35 -7.70
N VAL A 111 -4.93 9.75 -7.48
CA VAL A 111 -5.72 9.12 -8.53
C VAL A 111 -6.78 10.11 -9.04
N GLY A 112 -6.72 10.41 -10.34
CA GLY A 112 -7.62 11.38 -11.00
C GLY A 112 -8.76 10.76 -11.82
N ASP A 113 -8.87 9.44 -11.84
CA ASP A 113 -9.91 8.71 -12.59
C ASP A 113 -10.23 7.38 -11.92
N ASN A 114 -11.28 6.69 -12.36
CA ASN A 114 -11.74 5.44 -11.76
C ASN A 114 -10.71 4.30 -11.91
N ILE A 115 -10.26 3.76 -10.78
CA ILE A 115 -9.31 2.64 -10.70
C ILE A 115 -9.81 1.35 -11.37
N ALA A 116 -11.13 1.21 -11.56
CA ALA A 116 -11.71 0.07 -12.27
C ALA A 116 -11.20 -0.04 -13.72
N ARG A 117 -10.73 1.08 -14.31
CA ARG A 117 -10.06 1.06 -15.62
C ARG A 117 -8.75 0.27 -15.58
N LEU A 118 -7.95 0.45 -14.52
CA LEU A 118 -6.71 -0.32 -14.31
C LEU A 118 -7.02 -1.78 -14.03
N TRP A 119 -8.03 -2.04 -13.18
CA TRP A 119 -8.43 -3.40 -12.81
C TRP A 119 -8.85 -4.27 -14.00
N ARG A 120 -9.46 -3.65 -15.03
CA ARG A 120 -9.95 -4.33 -16.24
C ARG A 120 -8.87 -4.62 -17.28
N ILE A 121 -7.63 -4.18 -17.05
CA ILE A 121 -6.54 -4.45 -17.99
C ILE A 121 -6.22 -5.95 -17.94
N ASP A 122 -6.32 -6.61 -19.09
CA ASP A 122 -5.88 -7.99 -19.25
C ASP A 122 -4.35 -8.04 -19.34
N LEU A 123 -3.73 -8.63 -18.31
CA LEU A 123 -2.28 -8.83 -18.26
C LEU A 123 -1.83 -10.05 -19.08
N GLY A 124 -2.75 -10.91 -19.51
CA GLY A 124 -2.43 -12.19 -20.15
C GLY A 124 -1.60 -13.07 -19.22
N TRP A 125 -0.45 -13.53 -19.71
CA TRP A 125 0.48 -14.39 -18.94
C TRP A 125 1.51 -13.60 -18.12
N ARG A 126 1.42 -12.26 -18.09
CA ARG A 126 2.38 -11.41 -17.38
C ARG A 126 2.03 -11.34 -15.90
N VAL A 127 3.06 -11.40 -15.05
CA VAL A 127 2.93 -11.35 -13.58
C VAL A 127 2.57 -9.95 -13.08
N LEU A 128 2.96 -8.89 -13.80
CA LEU A 128 2.71 -7.49 -13.43
C LEU A 128 2.59 -6.61 -14.68
N GLY A 129 1.75 -5.57 -14.60
CA GLY A 129 1.78 -4.41 -15.48
C GLY A 129 2.24 -3.17 -14.73
N ALA A 130 3.03 -2.32 -15.39
CA ALA A 130 3.49 -1.05 -14.83
C ALA A 130 3.37 0.07 -15.87
N LEU A 131 3.15 1.30 -15.40
CA LEU A 131 3.22 2.48 -16.25
C LEU A 131 4.67 2.72 -16.69
N LYS A 132 4.83 2.96 -17.99
CA LYS A 132 6.11 3.43 -18.54
C LYS A 132 6.12 4.95 -18.47
N TYR A 133 7.11 5.50 -17.77
CA TYR A 133 7.40 6.93 -17.75
C TYR A 133 8.51 7.27 -18.74
#